data_AF-A0A9E5Y186-F1
#
_entry.id   AF-A0A9E5Y186-F1
#
_cell.length_a   1.000
_cell.length_b   1.000
_cell.length_c   1.000
_cell.angle_alpha   90.00
_cell.angle_beta   90.00
_cell.angle_gamma   90.00
#
_symmetry.space_group_name_H-M   'P 1'
#
loop_
_entity.id
_entity.type
_entity.pdbx_description
1 polymer ?
#
loop_
_entity_poly.entity_id
_entity_poly.type
_entity_poly.pdbx_seq_one_letter_code
_entity_poly.pdbx_strand_id
1 'polypeptide(L)'
;QVLIEARIIEVDLDENSELGIDWRRLNINASDNPIHPSGTSFQLSSQLLEGTLRESTMYGITLTNPYYDLSVVIRALQQFGSVKTLSNPRLKVLNGQPAMISVGQSVSYLRKFEVIVDQQEGFRSETPNAEIASIFNGILLGVTPIIDEKDNVTLNMVPIKSDIISLEQRELTDGNLYTFPVVNLREAATTVRAHSGDLVILGGLIEERSGRNTTGLPILSKLPGFLSLPFSFKQNSTRKVELVIILKIDVVKDEQTV
;
A
#
# COMPACT_ATOMS: atom_id res chain seq x y z
N GLN A 1 -18.95 -13.89 15.08
CA GLN A 1 -17.89 -12.87 14.87
C GLN A 1 -17.14 -13.23 13.59
N VAL A 2 -16.41 -12.29 12.98
CA VAL A 2 -15.54 -12.57 11.83
C VAL A 2 -14.10 -12.28 12.25
N LEU A 3 -13.22 -13.25 12.06
CA LEU A 3 -11.78 -13.07 12.12
C LEU A 3 -11.28 -12.74 10.71
N ILE A 4 -10.56 -11.63 10.60
CA ILE A 4 -9.97 -11.15 9.36
C ILE A 4 -8.47 -11.13 9.56
N GLU A 5 -7.76 -11.89 8.74
CA GLU A 5 -6.30 -11.84 8.64
C GLU A 5 -5.95 -11.22 7.29
N ALA A 6 -5.27 -10.07 7.31
CA ALA A 6 -4.84 -9.42 6.08
C ALA A 6 -3.32 -9.48 5.96
N ARG A 7 -2.82 -9.74 4.75
CA ARG A 7 -1.41 -9.67 4.39
C ARG A 7 -1.23 -8.68 3.27
N ILE A 8 -0.45 -7.65 3.57
CA ILE A 8 -0.21 -6.56 2.64
C ILE A 8 1.20 -6.71 2.11
N ILE A 9 1.30 -6.79 0.80
CA ILE A 9 2.48 -7.21 0.07
C ILE A 9 2.77 -6.17 -1.01
N GLU A 10 4.01 -5.73 -1.11
CA GLU A 10 4.48 -4.98 -2.28
C GLU A 10 5.20 -5.95 -3.22
N VAL A 11 4.86 -5.86 -4.51
CA VAL A 11 5.54 -6.57 -5.59
C VAL A 11 6.26 -5.53 -6.43
N ASP A 12 7.58 -5.58 -6.40
CA ASP A 12 8.43 -4.77 -7.24
C ASP A 12 8.52 -5.43 -8.62
N LEU A 13 7.76 -4.89 -9.58
CA LEU A 13 7.53 -5.51 -10.90
C LEU A 13 8.81 -5.52 -11.74
N ASP A 14 9.01 -6.62 -12.46
CA ASP A 14 10.10 -6.78 -13.42
C ASP A 14 9.77 -6.12 -14.78
N GLU A 15 10.75 -6.10 -15.69
CA GLU A 15 10.60 -5.50 -17.03
C GLU A 15 9.54 -6.20 -17.90
N ASN A 16 9.17 -7.44 -17.57
CA ASN A 16 8.14 -8.19 -18.30
C ASN A 16 6.72 -7.92 -17.79
N SER A 17 6.60 -7.29 -16.61
CA SER A 17 5.35 -7.05 -15.89
C SER A 17 5.03 -5.56 -15.75
N GLU A 18 5.53 -4.72 -16.68
CA GLU A 18 5.40 -3.26 -16.62
C GLU A 18 3.94 -2.74 -16.59
N LEU A 19 2.98 -3.54 -17.04
CA LEU A 19 1.55 -3.18 -17.03
C LEU A 19 0.83 -3.61 -15.75
N GLY A 20 1.53 -4.24 -14.80
CA GLY A 20 0.96 -4.84 -13.60
C GLY A 20 0.84 -6.35 -13.68
N ILE A 21 0.38 -6.96 -12.59
CA ILE A 21 0.14 -8.39 -12.50
C ILE A 21 -1.07 -8.76 -13.35
N ASP A 22 -0.90 -9.63 -14.35
CA ASP A 22 -2.04 -10.18 -15.09
C ASP A 22 -2.69 -11.30 -14.28
N TRP A 23 -3.62 -10.89 -13.43
CA TRP A 23 -4.43 -11.75 -12.55
C TRP A 23 -5.19 -12.87 -13.29
N ARG A 24 -5.43 -12.75 -14.61
CA ARG A 24 -6.09 -13.78 -15.42
C ARG A 24 -5.15 -14.88 -15.88
N ARG A 25 -3.86 -14.57 -15.98
CA ARG A 25 -2.80 -15.50 -16.41
C ARG A 25 -2.11 -16.18 -15.23
N LEU A 26 -2.50 -15.82 -14.01
CA LEU A 26 -1.94 -16.35 -12.78
C LEU A 26 -2.31 -17.83 -12.66
N ASN A 27 -1.43 -18.70 -13.17
CA ASN A 27 -1.62 -20.14 -13.18
C ASN A 27 -1.07 -20.73 -11.89
N ILE A 28 -1.95 -20.93 -10.91
CA ILE A 28 -1.60 -21.54 -9.64
C ILE A 28 -1.54 -23.06 -9.82
N ASN A 29 -0.48 -23.57 -10.44
CA ASN A 29 -0.21 -25.00 -10.51
C ASN A 29 0.37 -25.48 -9.17
N ALA A 30 -0.42 -26.19 -8.37
CA ALA A 30 0.07 -26.92 -7.19
C ALA A 30 0.85 -28.21 -7.53
N SER A 31 1.26 -28.39 -8.79
CA SER A 31 1.82 -29.65 -9.30
C SER A 31 3.24 -29.95 -8.80
N ASP A 32 3.96 -28.99 -8.25
CA ASP A 32 5.31 -29.21 -7.70
C ASP A 32 5.32 -29.69 -6.23
N ASN A 33 4.16 -30.00 -5.66
CA ASN A 33 4.04 -30.57 -4.32
C ASN A 33 3.22 -31.87 -4.37
N PRO A 34 3.81 -33.05 -4.05
CA PRO A 34 3.23 -34.38 -4.31
C PRO A 34 1.98 -34.75 -3.48
N ILE A 35 1.35 -33.79 -2.80
CA ILE A 35 0.26 -34.00 -1.84
C ILE A 35 -1.09 -33.46 -2.36
N HIS A 36 -1.15 -32.72 -3.48
CA HIS A 36 -2.38 -32.04 -3.89
C HIS A 36 -3.05 -32.68 -5.12
N PRO A 37 -4.35 -33.03 -5.05
CA PRO A 37 -5.06 -33.68 -6.14
C PRO A 37 -5.35 -32.70 -7.28
N SER A 38 -5.03 -33.12 -8.50
CA SER A 38 -5.36 -32.47 -9.76
C SER A 38 -6.88 -32.36 -9.95
N GLY A 39 -7.40 -31.13 -10.19
CA GLY A 39 -8.79 -30.91 -10.62
C GLY A 39 -9.55 -29.71 -10.05
N THR A 40 -8.89 -28.62 -9.62
CA THR A 40 -9.60 -27.45 -9.05
C THR A 40 -9.97 -26.42 -10.14
N SER A 41 -11.24 -26.00 -10.20
CA SER A 41 -11.71 -24.93 -11.10
C SER A 41 -11.54 -23.54 -10.47
N PHE A 42 -11.01 -22.60 -11.23
CA PHE A 42 -10.91 -21.17 -10.88
C PHE A 42 -12.23 -20.46 -11.24
N GLN A 43 -12.83 -19.75 -10.29
CA GLN A 43 -14.03 -18.94 -10.55
C GLN A 43 -13.66 -17.46 -10.47
N LEU A 44 -13.34 -16.86 -11.63
CA LEU A 44 -13.04 -15.43 -11.73
C LEU A 44 -14.34 -14.63 -11.61
N SER A 45 -14.59 -14.01 -10.46
CA SER A 45 -15.67 -13.03 -10.31
C SER A 45 -15.12 -11.62 -10.49
N SER A 46 -15.10 -11.10 -11.72
CA SER A 46 -14.79 -9.69 -11.96
C SER A 46 -16.02 -8.83 -11.64
N GLN A 47 -16.00 -8.07 -10.53
CA GLN A 47 -16.92 -6.94 -10.38
C GLN A 47 -16.26 -5.73 -11.04
N LEU A 48 -16.70 -5.41 -12.25
CA LEU A 48 -16.30 -4.17 -12.91
C LEU A 48 -16.95 -3.00 -12.15
N LEU A 49 -16.13 -2.12 -11.58
CA LEU A 49 -16.60 -0.84 -11.06
C LEU A 49 -16.87 0.06 -12.29
N GLU A 50 -18.10 0.05 -12.82
CA GLU A 50 -18.53 1.05 -13.79
C GLU A 50 -18.61 2.40 -13.07
N GLY A 51 -17.56 3.20 -13.17
CA GLY A 51 -17.56 4.52 -12.55
C GLY A 51 -16.26 5.29 -12.74
N THR A 52 -16.28 6.21 -13.71
CA THR A 52 -15.41 7.39 -13.83
C THR A 52 -13.90 7.19 -14.02
N LEU A 53 -13.47 7.31 -15.29
CA LEU A 53 -12.25 7.95 -15.78
C LEU A 53 -11.09 8.09 -14.77
N ARG A 54 -10.43 6.97 -14.45
CA ARG A 54 -9.00 6.86 -14.10
C ARG A 54 -8.64 5.39 -13.95
N GLU A 55 -7.76 4.90 -14.81
CA GLU A 55 -7.35 3.49 -14.90
C GLU A 55 -6.60 3.04 -13.63
N SER A 56 -7.34 2.58 -12.63
CA SER A 56 -6.84 1.65 -11.61
C SER A 56 -7.93 0.59 -11.38
N THR A 57 -7.98 -0.40 -12.26
CA THR A 57 -8.93 -1.52 -12.13
C THR A 57 -8.43 -2.48 -11.07
N MET A 58 -9.08 -2.48 -9.90
CA MET A 58 -8.78 -3.42 -8.83
C MET A 58 -9.46 -4.76 -9.13
N TYR A 59 -8.71 -5.87 -9.13
CA TYR A 59 -9.24 -7.21 -9.36
C TYR A 59 -9.37 -7.98 -8.04
N GLY A 60 -10.52 -8.63 -7.84
CA GLY A 60 -10.79 -9.52 -6.70
C GLY A 60 -10.79 -10.99 -7.13
N ILE A 61 -9.97 -11.83 -6.48
CA ILE A 61 -9.90 -13.27 -6.74
C ILE A 61 -10.20 -14.05 -5.45
N THR A 62 -11.11 -15.01 -5.51
CA THR A 62 -11.44 -15.91 -4.40
C THR A 62 -10.93 -17.32 -4.67
N LEU A 63 -10.15 -17.89 -3.74
CA LEU A 63 -9.65 -19.27 -3.81
C LEU A 63 -10.43 -20.15 -2.81
N THR A 64 -11.18 -21.12 -3.34
CA THR A 64 -12.16 -21.92 -2.58
C THR A 64 -11.64 -23.32 -2.20
N ASN A 65 -10.33 -23.54 -2.13
CA ASN A 65 -9.76 -24.86 -1.81
C ASN A 65 -8.80 -24.77 -0.61
N PRO A 66 -9.05 -25.54 0.49
CA PRO A 66 -8.30 -25.49 1.74
C PRO A 66 -6.84 -25.96 1.61
N TYR A 67 -6.47 -26.58 0.50
CA TYR A 67 -5.11 -27.04 0.24
C TYR A 67 -4.18 -25.97 -0.37
N TYR A 68 -4.73 -24.85 -0.85
CA TYR A 68 -3.91 -23.73 -1.29
C TYR A 68 -3.61 -22.82 -0.10
N ASP A 69 -2.40 -22.95 0.41
CA ASP A 69 -1.87 -22.00 1.38
C ASP A 69 -1.47 -20.70 0.67
N LEU A 70 -1.50 -19.61 1.41
CA LEU A 70 -0.99 -18.30 1.01
C LEU A 70 0.43 -18.37 0.44
N SER A 71 1.26 -19.30 0.92
CA SER A 71 2.60 -19.54 0.37
C SER A 71 2.59 -19.79 -1.14
N VAL A 72 1.51 -20.38 -1.67
CA VAL A 72 1.33 -20.60 -3.11
C VAL A 72 1.07 -19.28 -3.85
N VAL A 73 0.21 -18.41 -3.29
CA VAL A 73 -0.08 -17.09 -3.87
C VAL A 73 1.18 -16.24 -3.89
N ILE A 74 1.95 -16.22 -2.80
CA ILE A 74 3.22 -15.48 -2.74
C ILE A 74 4.20 -15.98 -3.82
N ARG A 75 4.33 -17.30 -4.01
CA ARG A 75 5.18 -17.88 -5.07
C ARG A 75 4.72 -17.49 -6.47
N ALA A 76 3.42 -17.42 -6.71
CA ALA A 76 2.90 -16.95 -7.99
C ALA A 76 3.22 -15.47 -8.23
N LEU A 77 3.10 -14.61 -7.19
CA LEU A 77 3.49 -13.20 -7.27
C LEU A 77 4.99 -13.02 -7.55
N GLN A 78 5.83 -13.91 -7.05
CA GLN A 78 7.28 -13.92 -7.31
C GLN A 78 7.64 -14.14 -8.79
N GLN A 79 6.70 -14.62 -9.63
CA GLN A 79 6.91 -14.74 -11.07
C GLN A 79 6.86 -13.38 -11.78
N PHE A 80 6.23 -12.37 -11.17
CA PHE A 80 6.06 -11.03 -11.74
C PHE A 80 7.07 -10.02 -11.18
N GLY A 81 7.85 -10.39 -10.15
CA GLY A 81 8.78 -9.48 -9.52
C GLY A 81 9.25 -9.89 -8.12
N SER A 82 9.96 -8.99 -7.45
CA SER A 82 10.44 -9.19 -6.08
C SER A 82 9.31 -8.89 -5.08
N VAL A 83 8.98 -9.86 -4.24
CA VAL A 83 7.88 -9.77 -3.29
C VAL A 83 8.39 -9.39 -1.90
N LYS A 84 7.78 -8.36 -1.29
CA LYS A 84 8.07 -7.89 0.07
C LYS A 84 6.79 -7.84 0.90
N THR A 85 6.74 -8.58 2.00
CA THR A 85 5.65 -8.45 2.97
C THR A 85 5.83 -7.19 3.81
N LEU A 86 4.80 -6.34 3.86
CA LEU A 86 4.80 -5.11 4.62
C LEU A 86 4.19 -5.27 6.01
N SER A 87 3.06 -5.97 6.11
CA SER A 87 2.32 -6.13 7.36
C SER A 87 1.36 -7.30 7.30
N ASN A 88 1.01 -7.82 8.48
CA ASN A 88 0.04 -8.90 8.66
C ASN A 88 -0.99 -8.56 9.76
N PRO A 89 -1.81 -7.50 9.59
CA PRO A 89 -2.79 -7.14 10.61
C PRO A 89 -3.87 -8.21 10.77
N ARG A 90 -4.30 -8.43 12.01
CA ARG A 90 -5.34 -9.38 12.39
C ARG A 90 -6.39 -8.69 13.23
N LEU A 91 -7.66 -8.92 12.92
CA LEU A 91 -8.76 -8.25 13.58
C LEU A 91 -9.96 -9.20 13.74
N LYS A 92 -10.53 -9.26 14.94
CA LYS A 92 -11.79 -9.97 15.21
C LYS A 92 -12.90 -8.93 15.36
N VAL A 93 -13.94 -9.04 14.55
CA VAL A 93 -14.99 -8.02 14.42
C VAL A 93 -16.37 -8.64 14.58
N LEU A 94 -17.30 -7.89 15.16
CA LEU A 94 -18.70 -8.28 15.27
C LEU A 94 -19.42 -8.10 13.93
N ASN A 95 -20.48 -8.90 13.72
CA ASN A 95 -21.29 -8.78 12.51
C ASN A 95 -21.95 -7.39 12.44
N GLY A 96 -21.83 -6.72 11.29
CA GLY A 96 -22.38 -5.40 11.03
C GLY A 96 -21.67 -4.25 11.76
N GLN A 97 -20.58 -4.51 12.49
CA GLN A 97 -19.86 -3.49 13.24
C GLN A 97 -18.61 -3.04 12.48
N PRO A 98 -18.43 -1.73 12.24
CA PRO A 98 -17.20 -1.23 11.67
C PRO A 98 -16.06 -1.37 12.68
N ALA A 99 -14.88 -1.72 12.18
CA ALA A 99 -13.67 -1.77 12.96
C ALA A 99 -12.47 -1.33 12.11
N MET A 100 -11.43 -0.85 12.77
CA MET A 100 -10.25 -0.31 12.13
C MET A 100 -8.99 -0.74 12.88
N ILE A 101 -7.96 -1.09 12.12
CA ILE A 101 -6.62 -1.37 12.64
C ILE A 101 -5.60 -0.52 11.89
N SER A 102 -4.65 0.05 12.62
CA SER A 102 -3.53 0.79 12.05
C SER A 102 -2.20 0.27 12.59
N VAL A 103 -1.19 0.21 11.72
CA VAL A 103 0.17 -0.22 12.03
C VAL A 103 1.13 0.77 11.36
N GLY A 104 1.88 1.51 12.15
CA GLY A 104 2.75 2.56 11.62
C GLY A 104 3.27 3.48 12.70
N GLN A 105 3.78 4.62 12.25
CA GLN A 105 4.33 5.67 13.08
C GLN A 105 3.62 6.98 12.78
N SER A 106 3.39 7.78 13.82
CA SER A 106 3.02 9.18 13.66
C SER A 106 4.29 10.00 13.61
N VAL A 107 4.61 10.61 12.47
CA VAL A 107 5.82 11.42 12.29
C VAL A 107 5.45 12.88 12.44
N SER A 108 6.05 13.53 13.43
CA SER A 108 5.83 14.96 13.65
C SER A 108 6.69 15.81 12.73
N TYR A 109 6.15 16.92 12.26
CA TYR A 109 6.85 17.93 11.47
C TYR A 109 6.44 19.34 11.90
N LEU A 110 7.31 20.31 11.64
CA LEU A 110 7.06 21.71 11.94
C LEU A 110 6.11 22.28 10.88
N ARG A 111 4.83 22.47 11.26
CA ARG A 111 3.78 23.00 10.39
C ARG A 111 3.90 24.51 10.21
N LYS A 112 4.24 25.21 11.30
CA LYS A 112 4.37 26.66 11.32
C LYS A 112 5.48 27.06 12.30
N PHE A 113 6.24 28.09 11.97
CA PHE A 113 7.18 28.72 12.88
C PHE A 113 7.10 30.22 12.65
N GLU A 114 6.71 30.98 13.66
CA GLU A 114 6.63 32.43 13.59
C GLU A 114 7.32 33.04 14.81
N VAL A 115 7.95 34.19 14.63
CA VAL A 115 8.47 34.97 15.75
C VAL A 115 7.49 36.10 16.00
N ILE A 116 6.79 36.02 17.13
CA ILE A 116 5.89 37.09 17.58
C ILE A 116 6.78 38.19 18.16
N VAL A 117 6.79 39.35 17.52
CA VAL A 117 7.55 40.51 17.97
C VAL A 117 6.60 41.46 18.70
N ASP A 118 6.85 41.69 19.98
CA ASP A 118 6.17 42.70 20.78
C ASP A 118 7.12 43.88 20.99
N GLN A 119 6.66 45.10 20.69
CA GLN A 119 7.43 46.33 20.87
C GLN A 119 6.64 47.30 21.74
N GLN A 120 7.13 47.51 22.96
CA GLN A 120 6.61 48.52 23.89
C GLN A 120 7.76 49.37 24.43
N GLU A 121 7.61 50.70 24.35
CA GLU A 121 8.50 51.71 24.96
C GLU A 121 10.02 51.38 24.93
N GLY A 122 10.55 51.07 23.74
CA GLY A 122 11.99 50.82 23.56
C GLY A 122 12.46 49.40 23.95
N PHE A 123 11.56 48.54 24.44
CA PHE A 123 11.79 47.11 24.61
C PHE A 123 11.23 46.34 23.41
N ARG A 124 12.08 45.52 22.80
CA ARG A 124 11.72 44.52 21.77
C ARG A 124 11.76 43.15 22.41
N SER A 125 10.62 42.47 22.47
CA SER A 125 10.51 41.08 22.88
C SER A 125 10.21 40.22 21.66
N GLU A 126 10.94 39.11 21.51
CA GLU A 126 10.72 38.13 20.45
C GLU A 126 10.34 36.81 21.07
N THR A 127 9.14 36.32 20.77
CA THR A 127 8.65 35.04 21.26
C THR A 127 8.52 34.08 20.08
N PRO A 128 9.33 33.00 20.02
CA PRO A 128 9.15 31.99 18.99
C PRO A 128 7.86 31.21 19.27
N ASN A 129 7.02 31.08 18.25
CA ASN A 129 5.82 30.26 18.25
C ASN A 129 5.97 29.18 17.18
N ALA A 130 6.02 27.92 17.62
CA ALA A 130 6.18 26.76 16.76
C ALA A 130 4.92 25.91 16.83
N GLU A 131 4.33 25.62 15.67
CA GLU A 131 3.22 24.69 15.55
C GLU A 131 3.72 23.36 14.97
N ILE A 132 3.53 22.29 15.73
CA ILE A 132 3.91 20.93 15.35
C ILE A 132 2.65 20.19 14.90
N ALA A 133 2.69 19.61 13.71
CA ALA A 133 1.68 18.68 13.24
C ALA A 133 2.27 17.28 13.09
N SER A 134 1.41 16.29 12.86
CA SER A 134 1.85 14.92 12.65
C SER A 134 1.20 14.31 11.41
N ILE A 135 1.94 13.43 10.75
CA ILE A 135 1.50 12.69 9.58
C ILE A 135 1.70 11.20 9.82
N PHE A 136 0.70 10.38 9.46
CA PHE A 136 0.77 8.94 9.65
C PHE A 136 1.59 8.30 8.53
N ASN A 137 2.57 7.47 8.92
CA ASN A 137 3.42 6.68 8.04
C ASN A 137 3.20 5.19 8.36
N GLY A 138 2.52 4.46 7.50
CA GLY A 138 2.16 3.06 7.75
C GLY A 138 0.90 2.61 7.02
N ILE A 139 0.23 1.64 7.60
CA ILE A 139 -0.94 0.96 7.04
C ILE A 139 -2.14 1.18 7.95
N LEU A 140 -3.29 1.45 7.36
CA LEU A 140 -4.58 1.46 8.01
C LEU A 140 -5.53 0.56 7.22
N LEU A 141 -6.31 -0.26 7.93
CA LEU A 141 -7.30 -1.14 7.34
C LEU A 141 -8.62 -0.95 8.10
N GLY A 142 -9.58 -0.31 7.45
CA GLY A 142 -10.97 -0.24 7.90
C GLY A 142 -11.78 -1.40 7.32
N VAL A 143 -12.63 -2.03 8.11
CA VAL A 143 -13.48 -3.15 7.69
C VAL A 143 -14.86 -3.10 8.35
N THR A 144 -15.87 -3.56 7.61
CA THR A 144 -17.23 -3.79 8.11
C THR A 144 -17.77 -5.10 7.54
N PRO A 145 -17.74 -6.20 8.31
CA PRO A 145 -18.25 -7.49 7.84
C PRO A 145 -19.77 -7.60 8.00
N ILE A 146 -20.44 -8.27 7.06
CA ILE A 146 -21.84 -8.67 7.13
C ILE A 146 -21.91 -10.17 6.84
N ILE A 147 -22.39 -10.95 7.79
CA ILE A 147 -22.55 -12.41 7.69
C ILE A 147 -24.00 -12.72 7.32
N ASP A 148 -24.22 -13.59 6.33
CA ASP A 148 -25.54 -14.12 5.99
C ASP A 148 -25.84 -15.48 6.65
N GLU A 149 -27.04 -16.02 6.42
CA GLU A 149 -27.50 -17.29 7.01
C GLU A 149 -26.70 -18.53 6.56
N LYS A 150 -25.90 -18.41 5.49
CA LYS A 150 -25.09 -19.49 4.92
C LYS A 150 -23.60 -19.32 5.23
N ASP A 151 -23.27 -18.51 6.23
CA ASP A 151 -21.90 -18.15 6.60
C ASP A 151 -21.11 -17.45 5.46
N ASN A 152 -21.79 -16.84 4.48
CA ASN A 152 -21.11 -15.93 3.55
C ASN A 152 -20.83 -14.62 4.25
N VAL A 153 -19.63 -14.10 4.05
CA VAL A 153 -19.19 -12.82 4.55
C VAL A 153 -19.13 -11.84 3.38
N THR A 154 -19.95 -10.80 3.45
CA THR A 154 -19.78 -9.59 2.64
C THR A 154 -18.95 -8.61 3.45
N LEU A 155 -17.75 -8.27 2.98
CA LEU A 155 -16.79 -7.45 3.69
C LEU A 155 -16.58 -6.15 2.94
N ASN A 156 -17.06 -5.04 3.51
CA ASN A 156 -16.67 -3.71 3.07
C ASN A 156 -15.33 -3.37 3.69
N MET A 157 -14.40 -2.82 2.90
CA MET A 157 -13.07 -2.48 3.39
C MET A 157 -12.49 -1.24 2.74
N VAL A 158 -11.64 -0.57 3.51
CA VAL A 158 -10.90 0.63 3.11
C VAL A 158 -9.45 0.47 3.57
N PRO A 159 -8.59 -0.18 2.77
CA PRO A 159 -7.15 -0.19 3.02
C PRO A 159 -6.50 1.13 2.59
N ILE A 160 -5.60 1.65 3.44
CA ILE A 160 -4.78 2.83 3.19
C ILE A 160 -3.32 2.48 3.52
N LYS A 161 -2.41 2.74 2.58
CA LYS A 161 -0.95 2.73 2.77
C LYS A 161 -0.42 4.14 2.59
N SER A 162 0.24 4.67 3.61
CA SER A 162 0.90 5.97 3.60
C SER A 162 2.41 5.76 3.80
N ASP A 163 3.21 6.28 2.88
CA ASP A 163 4.67 6.24 2.93
C ASP A 163 5.24 7.67 2.85
N ILE A 164 5.95 8.13 3.88
CA ILE A 164 6.71 9.39 3.80
C ILE A 164 7.98 9.15 2.97
N ILE A 165 8.08 9.79 1.80
CA ILE A 165 9.19 9.57 0.87
C ILE A 165 10.33 10.57 1.04
N SER A 166 10.03 11.79 1.48
CA SER A 166 11.04 12.80 1.77
C SER A 166 10.50 13.86 2.73
N LEU A 167 11.42 14.58 3.36
CA LEU A 167 11.16 15.80 4.09
C LEU A 167 11.86 16.93 3.33
N GLU A 168 11.09 17.76 2.64
CA GLU A 168 11.61 18.88 1.85
C GLU A 168 11.70 20.13 2.70
N GLN A 169 12.87 20.77 2.72
CA GLN A 169 13.01 22.09 3.30
C GLN A 169 12.71 23.15 2.25
N ARG A 170 11.79 24.08 2.55
CA ARG A 170 11.54 25.25 1.72
C ARG A 170 11.60 26.51 2.57
N GLU A 171 12.26 27.52 2.03
CA GLU A 171 12.22 28.88 2.57
C GLU A 171 10.91 29.54 2.11
N LEU A 172 10.16 30.13 3.04
CA LEU A 172 9.00 30.95 2.72
C LEU A 172 9.36 32.44 2.76
N THR A 173 8.42 33.30 2.38
CA THR A 173 8.62 34.75 2.24
C THR A 173 9.07 35.46 3.52
N ASP A 174 8.96 34.81 4.67
CA ASP A 174 9.42 35.28 5.99
C ASP A 174 10.90 35.01 6.26
N GLY A 175 11.62 34.35 5.33
CA GLY A 175 13.03 33.98 5.46
C GLY A 175 13.27 32.76 6.36
N ASN A 176 12.22 32.09 6.84
CA ASN A 176 12.34 30.90 7.68
C ASN A 176 12.32 29.62 6.83
N LEU A 177 13.06 28.60 7.27
CA LEU A 177 13.05 27.26 6.68
C LEU A 177 11.97 26.39 7.30
N TYR A 178 11.11 25.84 6.46
CA TYR A 178 10.01 24.95 6.84
C TYR A 178 10.23 23.55 6.28
N THR A 179 9.86 22.53 7.06
CA THR A 179 9.97 21.13 6.64
C THR A 179 8.61 20.59 6.21
N PHE A 180 8.47 20.24 4.94
CA PHE A 180 7.25 19.69 4.36
C PHE A 180 7.43 18.19 4.08
N PRO A 181 6.60 17.30 4.65
CA PRO A 181 6.62 15.90 4.28
C PRO A 181 6.02 15.72 2.89
N VAL A 182 6.70 14.95 2.05
CA VAL A 182 6.14 14.40 0.81
C VAL A 182 5.71 12.98 1.09
N VAL A 183 4.44 12.68 0.81
CA VAL A 183 3.81 11.41 1.17
C VAL A 183 3.18 10.76 -0.05
N ASN A 184 3.47 9.47 -0.21
CA ASN A 184 2.79 8.61 -1.17
C ASN A 184 1.64 7.91 -0.46
N LEU A 185 0.44 8.11 -1.00
CA LEU A 185 -0.79 7.53 -0.48
C LEU A 185 -1.35 6.53 -1.47
N ARG A 186 -1.69 5.33 -0.99
CA ARG A 186 -2.44 4.33 -1.75
C ARG A 186 -3.67 3.98 -0.95
N GLU A 187 -4.83 4.13 -1.57
CA GLU A 187 -6.12 3.91 -0.94
C GLU A 187 -7.02 3.17 -1.92
N ALA A 188 -7.81 2.23 -1.40
CA ALA A 188 -8.90 1.61 -2.13
C ALA A 188 -10.13 1.54 -1.23
N ALA A 189 -11.32 1.54 -1.85
CA ALA A 189 -12.57 1.21 -1.19
C ALA A 189 -13.24 0.11 -1.98
N THR A 190 -13.56 -1.01 -1.34
CA THR A 190 -14.13 -2.16 -2.03
C THR A 190 -15.04 -2.98 -1.13
N THR A 191 -15.89 -3.77 -1.77
CA THR A 191 -16.75 -4.76 -1.14
C THR A 191 -16.45 -6.11 -1.77
N VAL A 192 -16.07 -7.08 -0.94
CA VAL A 192 -15.84 -8.45 -1.39
C VAL A 192 -16.85 -9.39 -0.75
N ARG A 193 -17.18 -10.48 -1.43
CA ARG A 193 -17.97 -11.57 -0.86
C ARG A 193 -17.18 -12.85 -0.92
N ALA A 194 -17.09 -13.54 0.20
CA ALA A 194 -16.36 -14.80 0.34
C ALA A 194 -17.05 -15.70 1.37
N HIS A 195 -16.81 -17.00 1.30
CA HIS A 195 -17.25 -17.93 2.34
C HIS A 195 -16.23 -17.95 3.49
N SER A 196 -16.65 -18.46 4.65
CA SER A 196 -15.70 -18.73 5.74
C SER A 196 -14.59 -19.67 5.29
N GLY A 197 -13.34 -19.31 5.54
CA GLY A 197 -12.12 -20.03 5.16
C GLY A 197 -11.54 -19.62 3.79
N ASP A 198 -12.27 -18.85 2.99
CA ASP A 198 -11.79 -18.42 1.67
C ASP A 198 -10.64 -17.41 1.79
N LEU A 199 -9.74 -17.47 0.80
CA LEU A 199 -8.75 -16.42 0.57
C LEU A 199 -9.26 -15.47 -0.51
N VAL A 200 -9.26 -14.17 -0.19
CA VAL A 200 -9.59 -13.09 -1.12
C VAL A 200 -8.33 -12.31 -1.44
N ILE A 201 -8.00 -12.15 -2.72
CA ILE A 201 -6.86 -11.37 -3.17
C ILE A 201 -7.37 -10.10 -3.84
N LEU A 202 -6.83 -8.96 -3.42
CA LEU A 202 -7.06 -7.63 -3.98
C LEU A 202 -5.75 -7.12 -4.55
N GLY A 203 -5.72 -6.89 -5.86
CA GLY A 203 -4.57 -6.35 -6.58
C GLY A 203 -4.92 -5.14 -7.44
N GLY A 204 -3.95 -4.58 -8.15
CA GLY A 204 -4.14 -3.47 -9.09
C GLY A 204 -3.81 -2.07 -8.56
N LEU A 205 -3.20 -1.96 -7.37
CA LEU A 205 -2.71 -0.70 -6.81
C LEU A 205 -1.27 -0.45 -7.25
N ILE A 206 -1.08 0.02 -8.49
CA ILE A 206 0.24 0.22 -9.11
C ILE A 206 0.75 1.64 -8.84
N GLU A 207 2.01 1.75 -8.43
CA GLU A 207 2.77 2.99 -8.28
C GLU A 207 3.98 2.98 -9.21
N GLU A 208 4.24 4.10 -9.89
CA GLU A 208 5.48 4.32 -10.63
C GLU A 208 6.44 5.18 -9.82
N ARG A 209 7.61 4.62 -9.48
CA ARG A 209 8.71 5.33 -8.82
C ARG A 209 9.78 5.65 -9.86
N SER A 210 10.00 6.93 -10.12
CA SER A 210 11.12 7.37 -10.96
C SER A 210 12.30 7.78 -10.09
N GLY A 211 13.44 7.15 -10.31
CA GLY A 211 14.72 7.51 -9.72
C GLY A 211 15.62 8.10 -10.79
N ARG A 212 16.15 9.31 -10.56
CA ARG A 212 17.14 9.92 -11.45
C ARG A 212 18.51 9.86 -10.79
N ASN A 213 19.33 8.88 -11.17
CA ASN A 213 20.71 8.80 -10.74
C ASN A 213 21.60 9.42 -11.82
N THR A 214 22.23 10.55 -11.48
CA THR A 214 23.26 11.17 -12.33
C THR A 214 24.62 10.77 -11.77
N THR A 215 25.35 9.94 -12.51
CA THR A 215 26.73 9.59 -12.17
C THR A 215 27.66 10.28 -13.15
N GLY A 216 28.60 11.07 -12.64
CA GLY A 216 29.58 11.80 -13.47
C GLY A 216 30.85 12.13 -12.69
N LEU A 217 31.96 12.28 -13.41
CA LEU A 217 33.23 12.70 -12.80
C LEU A 217 33.07 14.14 -12.25
N PRO A 218 33.40 14.42 -10.97
CA PRO A 218 33.02 15.67 -10.28
C PRO A 218 33.49 16.97 -10.95
N ILE A 219 34.60 16.92 -11.71
CA ILE A 219 35.23 18.09 -12.33
C ILE A 219 34.81 18.25 -13.79
N LEU A 220 34.62 17.15 -14.53
CA LEU A 220 34.33 17.18 -15.97
C LEU A 220 32.83 17.28 -16.30
N SER A 221 31.97 16.80 -15.40
CA SER A 221 30.50 16.84 -15.57
C SER A 221 29.89 18.25 -15.39
N LYS A 222 30.66 19.24 -14.93
CA LYS A 222 30.22 20.63 -14.69
C LYS A 222 30.71 21.64 -15.73
N LEU A 223 31.45 21.21 -16.76
CA LEU A 223 31.91 22.11 -17.83
C LEU A 223 30.74 22.56 -18.72
N PRO A 224 30.58 23.87 -18.97
CA PRO A 224 29.51 24.38 -19.82
C PRO A 224 29.72 23.97 -21.29
N GLY A 225 28.63 23.63 -21.98
CA GLY A 225 28.62 23.32 -23.41
C GLY A 225 28.73 21.83 -23.77
N PHE A 226 29.10 21.56 -25.02
CA PHE A 226 29.16 20.24 -25.66
C PHE A 226 30.24 19.30 -25.08
N LEU A 227 31.15 19.79 -24.22
CA LEU A 227 32.18 18.98 -23.57
C LEU A 227 31.66 18.14 -22.38
N SER A 228 30.46 18.40 -21.87
CA SER A 228 29.87 17.65 -20.74
C SER A 228 29.19 16.34 -21.16
N LEU A 229 28.75 16.23 -22.43
CA LEU A 229 27.98 15.11 -22.95
C LEU A 229 28.68 13.73 -22.91
N PRO A 230 29.99 13.60 -23.20
CA PRO A 230 30.65 12.29 -23.13
C PRO A 230 31.01 11.85 -21.69
N PHE A 231 30.88 12.71 -20.69
CA PHE A 231 31.32 12.46 -19.29
C PHE A 231 30.18 12.48 -18.26
N SER A 232 28.93 12.58 -18.71
CA SER A 232 27.73 12.54 -17.86
C SER A 232 26.89 11.32 -18.25
N PHE A 233 26.79 10.34 -17.35
CA PHE A 233 25.89 9.21 -17.52
C PHE A 233 24.61 9.48 -16.71
N LYS A 234 23.51 9.71 -17.44
CA LYS A 234 22.18 9.85 -16.83
C LYS A 234 21.49 8.50 -16.90
N GLN A 235 21.36 7.83 -15.75
CA GLN A 235 20.54 6.65 -15.64
C GLN A 235 19.19 7.04 -15.06
N ASN A 236 18.18 7.05 -15.92
CA ASN A 236 16.79 7.12 -15.49
C ASN A 236 16.37 5.67 -15.18
N SER A 237 15.98 5.40 -13.94
CA SER A 237 15.40 4.12 -13.55
C SER A 237 13.94 4.36 -13.20
N THR A 238 13.03 3.76 -13.96
CA THR A 238 11.61 3.68 -13.60
C THR A 238 11.38 2.32 -12.95
N ARG A 239 10.79 2.32 -11.75
CA ARG A 239 10.47 1.11 -11.00
C ARG A 239 8.98 1.12 -10.70
N LYS A 240 8.25 0.07 -11.09
CA LYS A 240 6.83 -0.05 -10.78
C LYS A 240 6.63 -0.99 -9.59
N VAL A 241 5.78 -0.60 -8.67
CA VAL A 241 5.48 -1.34 -7.45
C VAL A 241 3.97 -1.55 -7.38
N GLU A 242 3.53 -2.80 -7.27
CA GLU A 242 2.12 -3.13 -7.07
C GLU A 242 1.85 -3.55 -5.64
N LEU A 243 0.85 -2.92 -5.00
CA LEU A 243 0.38 -3.31 -3.68
C LEU A 243 -0.71 -4.39 -3.84
N VAL A 244 -0.48 -5.55 -3.22
CA VAL A 244 -1.40 -6.68 -3.17
C VAL A 244 -1.82 -6.91 -1.73
N ILE A 245 -3.14 -7.06 -1.53
CA ILE A 245 -3.73 -7.32 -0.22
C ILE A 245 -4.42 -8.68 -0.28
N ILE A 246 -3.96 -9.62 0.53
CA ILE A 246 -4.55 -10.95 0.64
C ILE A 246 -5.26 -11.05 1.98
N LEU A 247 -6.52 -11.48 1.95
CA LEU A 247 -7.37 -11.60 3.11
C LEU A 247 -7.74 -13.06 3.30
N LYS A 248 -7.68 -13.51 4.55
CA LYS A 248 -8.34 -14.73 5.00
C LYS A 248 -9.49 -14.33 5.91
N ILE A 249 -10.68 -14.86 5.63
CA ILE A 249 -11.90 -14.51 6.33
C ILE A 249 -12.44 -15.77 7.00
N ASP A 250 -12.54 -15.77 8.32
CA ASP A 250 -13.05 -16.90 9.11
C ASP A 250 -14.25 -16.46 9.96
N VAL A 251 -15.39 -17.13 9.82
CA VAL A 251 -16.55 -16.92 10.70
C VAL A 251 -16.31 -17.69 12.00
N VAL A 252 -16.16 -16.96 13.09
CA VAL A 252 -16.03 -17.52 14.44
C VAL A 252 -17.39 -17.53 15.10
N LYS A 253 -17.97 -18.71 15.25
CA LYS A 253 -19.16 -18.96 16.08
C LYS A 253 -18.67 -19.13 17.53
N ASP A 254 -19.34 -18.52 18.50
CA ASP A 254 -19.00 -18.75 19.89
C ASP A 254 -19.30 -20.22 20.20
N GLU A 255 -18.26 -21.01 20.50
CA GLU A 255 -18.44 -22.33 21.10
C GLU A 255 -19.03 -22.11 22.49
N GLN A 256 -20.16 -22.77 22.74
CA GLN A 256 -20.73 -22.81 24.07
C GLN A 256 -19.72 -23.48 25.00
N THR A 257 -19.27 -22.73 26.00
CA THR A 257 -18.65 -23.32 27.20
C THR A 257 -19.63 -24.35 27.75
N VAL A 258 -19.22 -25.62 27.68
CA VAL A 258 -19.89 -26.76 28.32
C VAL A 258 -20.00 -26.54 29.82
#